data_AF-A0A1I2ENB4-F1
#
_entry.id   AF-A0A1I2ENB4-F1
#
_cell.length_a   1.000
_cell.length_b   1.000
_cell.length_c   1.000
_cell.angle_alpha   90.00
_cell.angle_beta   90.00
_cell.angle_gamma   90.00
#
_symmetry.space_group_name_H-M   'P 1'
#
loop_
_entity.id
_entity.type
_entity.pdbx_description
1 polymer ?
#
loop_
_entity_poly.entity_id
_entity_poly.type
_entity_poly.pdbx_seq_one_letter_code
_entity_poly.pdbx_strand_id
1 'polypeptide(L)' 'MLETCVPTGVELKNTYFGYTLSLIGGKYKMIIMYWLSENKVMRHNELKRSIGTISFIYFI' A
#
# COMPACT_ATOMS: atom_id res chain seq x y z
N MET A 1 12.96 6.48 -29.70
CA MET A 1 13.24 5.76 -28.43
C MET A 1 12.54 6.52 -27.33
N LEU A 2 11.81 5.85 -26.44
CA LEU A 2 11.21 6.50 -25.27
C LEU A 2 12.35 6.87 -24.33
N GLU A 3 12.62 8.16 -24.19
CA GLU A 3 13.49 8.64 -23.12
C GLU A 3 12.75 8.43 -21.80
N THR A 4 13.14 7.39 -21.07
CA THR A 4 12.63 7.19 -19.72
C THR A 4 13.29 8.23 -18.83
N CYS A 5 12.50 9.04 -18.12
CA CYS A 5 12.96 10.04 -17.16
C CYS A 5 13.69 9.44 -15.93
N VAL A 6 14.01 8.14 -15.98
CA VAL A 6 14.56 7.36 -14.88
C VAL A 6 16.08 7.23 -15.11
N PRO A 7 16.92 7.83 -14.26
CA PRO A 7 18.36 7.69 -14.37
C PRO A 7 18.78 6.22 -14.20
N THR A 8 19.51 5.71 -15.18
CA THR A 8 20.06 4.35 -15.17
C THR A 8 21.10 4.20 -14.05
N GLY A 9 21.04 3.11 -13.28
CA GLY A 9 22.00 2.83 -12.19
C GLY A 9 21.58 3.30 -10.80
N VAL A 10 20.40 3.92 -10.66
CA VAL A 10 19.83 4.24 -9.35
C VAL A 10 19.00 3.06 -8.84
N GLU A 11 19.37 2.52 -7.69
CA GLU A 11 18.57 1.46 -7.05
C GLU A 11 17.21 2.03 -6.61
N LEU A 12 16.14 1.28 -6.88
CA LEU A 12 14.76 1.70 -6.57
C LEU A 12 14.60 2.19 -5.13
N LYS A 13 15.19 1.48 -4.15
CA LYS A 13 15.18 1.81 -2.72
C LYS A 13 15.77 3.19 -2.38
N ASN A 14 16.66 3.72 -3.22
CA ASN A 14 17.31 5.01 -3.01
C ASN A 14 16.50 6.17 -3.62
N THR A 15 15.40 5.86 -4.30
CA THR A 15 14.50 6.88 -4.88
C THR A 15 13.35 7.17 -3.92
N TYR A 16 12.82 8.40 -3.97
CA TYR A 16 11.58 8.74 -3.27
C TYR A 16 10.42 7.83 -3.66
N PHE A 17 10.39 7.36 -4.92
CA PHE A 17 9.39 6.41 -5.38
C PHE A 17 9.52 5.05 -4.66
N GLY A 18 10.73 4.50 -4.54
CA GLY A 18 10.96 3.27 -3.78
C GLY A 18 10.68 3.44 -2.29
N TYR A 19 10.95 4.62 -1.72
CA TYR A 19 10.55 4.95 -0.36
C TYR A 19 9.03 4.94 -0.20
N THR A 20 8.28 5.57 -1.12
CA THR A 20 6.82 5.50 -1.15
C THR A 20 6.35 4.06 -1.24
N LEU A 21 6.92 3.26 -2.15
CA LEU A 21 6.56 1.86 -2.36
C LEU A 21 6.86 1.00 -1.12
N SER A 22 7.91 1.32 -0.36
CA SER A 22 8.20 0.68 0.93
C SER A 22 7.15 1.05 2.00
N LEU A 23 6.69 2.30 2.01
CA LEU A 23 5.66 2.78 2.94
C LEU A 23 4.28 2.18 2.67
N ILE A 24 3.81 2.23 1.41
CA ILE A 24 2.47 1.76 1.02
C ILE A 24 2.45 0.27 0.64
N GLY A 25 3.63 -0.33 0.45
CA GLY A 25 3.80 -1.73 0.12
C GLY A 25 3.48 -2.67 1.28
N GLY A 26 3.21 -3.92 0.92
CA GLY A 26 2.82 -4.98 1.85
C GLY A 26 1.48 -5.60 1.46
N LYS A 27 1.16 -6.74 2.07
CA LYS A 27 0.01 -7.57 1.68
C LYS A 27 -1.34 -6.86 1.83
N TYR A 28 -1.49 -5.98 2.82
CA TYR A 28 -2.79 -5.43 3.21
C TYR A 28 -2.90 -3.91 3.14
N LYS A 29 -1.79 -3.15 3.13
CA LYS A 29 -1.83 -1.68 3.19
C LYS A 29 -2.60 -1.07 2.01
N MET A 30 -2.34 -1.53 0.80
CA MET A 30 -3.05 -1.07 -0.41
C MET A 30 -4.56 -1.40 -0.36
N ILE A 31 -4.91 -2.59 0.13
CA ILE A 31 -6.30 -3.02 0.26
C ILE A 31 -7.04 -2.17 1.31
N ILE A 32 -6.38 -1.90 2.45
CA ILE A 32 -6.91 -1.02 3.50
C ILE A 32 -7.14 0.39 2.96
N MET A 33 -6.16 0.95 2.25
CA MET A 33 -6.29 2.29 1.66
C MET A 33 -7.44 2.37 0.66
N TYR A 34 -7.63 1.34 -0.17
CA TYR A 34 -8.77 1.26 -1.10
C TYR A 34 -10.12 1.28 -0.36
N TRP A 35 -10.27 0.46 0.68
CA TRP A 35 -11.53 0.43 1.44
C TRP A 35 -11.80 1.76 2.15
N LEU A 36 -10.77 2.40 2.70
CA LEU A 36 -10.88 3.71 3.34
C LEU A 36 -11.18 4.83 2.34
N SER A 37 -10.63 4.78 1.12
CA SER A 37 -10.94 5.76 0.08
C SER A 37 -12.40 5.65 -0.38
N GLU A 38 -12.91 4.42 -0.52
CA GLU A 38 -14.29 4.17 -0.94
C GLU A 38 -15.32 4.53 0.16
N ASN A 39 -15.01 4.25 1.43
CA ASN A 39 -16.01 4.33 2.52
C ASN A 39 -15.79 5.52 3.48
N LYS A 40 -14.79 6.38 3.24
CA LYS A 40 -14.37 7.55 4.04
C LYS A 40 -14.02 7.27 5.52
N VAL A 41 -14.93 6.70 6.30
CA VAL A 41 -14.76 6.37 7.71
C VAL A 41 -15.28 4.95 7.94
N MET A 42 -14.39 4.04 8.34
CA MET A 42 -14.74 2.67 8.70
C MET A 42 -14.25 2.37 10.11
N ARG A 43 -15.04 1.63 10.89
CA ARG A 43 -14.56 1.10 12.17
C ARG A 43 -13.64 -0.10 11.92
N HIS A 44 -12.71 -0.35 12.82
CA HIS A 44 -11.74 -1.45 12.73
C HIS A 44 -12.40 -2.81 12.43
N ASN A 45 -13.50 -3.14 13.12
CA ASN A 45 -14.22 -4.40 12.91
C ASN A 45 -14.96 -4.48 11.57
N GLU A 46 -15.41 -3.34 11.04
CA GLU A 46 -16.06 -3.29 9.72
C GLU A 46 -15.04 -3.51 8.62
N LEU A 47 -13.92 -2.77 8.68
CA LEU A 47 -12.81 -2.92 7.74
C LEU A 47 -12.26 -4.36 7.74
N LYS A 48 -12.08 -4.95 8.92
CA LYS A 48 -11.65 -6.35 9.05
C LYS A 48 -12.64 -7.32 8.38
N ARG A 49 -13.94 -7.12 8.55
CA ARG A 49 -14.98 -7.95 7.89
C ARG A 49 -14.98 -7.78 6.38
N SER A 50 -14.78 -6.55 5.89
CA SER A 50 -14.75 -6.26 4.44
C SER A 50 -13.55 -6.90 3.74
N ILE A 51 -12.41 -7.04 4.42
CA ILE A 51 -11.21 -7.64 3.83
C ILE A 51 -11.19 -9.18 4.00
N GLY A 52 -12.00 -9.74 4.91
CA GLY A 52 -12.19 -11.19 5.06
C GLY A 52 -11.30 -11.84 6.12
N THR A 53 -10.75 -13.03 5.83
CA THR A 53 -9.99 -13.88 6.76
C THR A 53 -8.55 -13.38 7.03
N ILE A 54 -8.39 -12.08 7.30
CA ILE A 54 -7.13 -11.60 7.87
C ILE A 54 -7.12 -11.94 9.36
N SER A 55 -6.11 -12.71 9.79
CA SER A 55 -5.89 -12.94 11.21
C SER A 55 -5.62 -11.59 11.89
N PHE A 56 -6.21 -11.37 13.05
CA PHE A 56 -6.09 -10.13 13.82
C PHE A 56 -4.64 -9.66 14.00
N ILE A 57 -3.70 -10.61 14.16
CA ILE A 57 -2.26 -10.38 14.31
C ILE A 57 -1.63 -9.68 13.09
N TYR A 58 -2.16 -9.90 11.88
CA TYR A 58 -1.63 -9.28 10.65
C TYR A 58 -2.40 -8.02 10.23
N PHE A 59 -3.38 -7.62 11.03
CA PHE A 59 -4.26 -6.48 10.75
C PHE A 59 -3.91 -5.24 11.59
N ILE A 60 -3.20 -5.43 12.71
CA ILE A 60 -2.56 -4.38 13.53
C ILE A 60 -1.13 -4.20 13.04
#